data_AF-A0A7W0ZK57-F1
#
_entry.id   AF-A0A7W0ZK57-F1
#
_cell.length_a   1.000
_cell.length_b   1.000
_cell.length_c   1.000
_cell.angle_alpha   90.00
_cell.angle_beta   90.00
_cell.angle_gamma   90.00
#
_symmetry.space_group_name_H-M   'P 1'
#
loop_
_entity.id
_entity.type
_entity.pdbx_description
1 polymer ?
#
loop_
_entity_poly.entity_id
_entity_poly.type
_entity_poly.pdbx_seq_one_letter_code
_entity_poly.pdbx_strand_id
1 'polypeptide(L)'
;MNNSGETSVHGLSGLSCGRLKAKAEEMNPVLQQITPEPAEQLVAQARAHGLSVDEYLKDILPDTNRHPEQLSSAEVDQILDELAEGSEHLPALPPNFSREDIYADHG
;
A
#
# COMPACT_ATOMS: atom_id res chain seq x y z
N MET A 1 -28.89 -14.86 -70.76
CA MET A 1 -30.08 -15.32 -70.01
C MET A 1 -29.70 -16.53 -69.16
N ASN A 2 -29.83 -16.34 -67.85
CA ASN A 2 -30.32 -17.30 -66.86
C ASN A 2 -29.45 -18.52 -66.54
N ASN A 3 -28.64 -18.36 -65.49
CA ASN A 3 -28.03 -19.46 -64.74
C ASN A 3 -28.99 -19.83 -63.60
N SER A 4 -29.47 -21.08 -63.58
CA SER A 4 -30.34 -21.62 -62.54
C SER A 4 -29.71 -22.89 -61.98
N GLY A 5 -29.73 -22.99 -60.65
CA GLY A 5 -29.35 -24.17 -59.89
C GLY A 5 -28.15 -23.88 -58.98
N GLU A 6 -28.11 -24.22 -57.69
CA GLU A 6 -29.00 -24.98 -56.82
C GLU A 6 -28.72 -24.53 -55.37
N THR A 7 -29.37 -25.22 -54.44
CA THR A 7 -29.74 -24.89 -53.08
C THR A 7 -28.66 -25.11 -52.02
N SER A 8 -29.00 -24.60 -50.82
CA SER A 8 -28.85 -25.29 -49.54
C SER A 8 -27.60 -25.01 -48.67
N VAL A 9 -27.90 -24.20 -47.65
CA VAL A 9 -27.41 -24.18 -46.27
C VAL A 9 -26.48 -25.33 -45.81
N HIS A 10 -25.31 -24.97 -45.29
CA HIS A 10 -24.56 -25.54 -44.16
C HIS A 10 -23.38 -24.57 -43.95
N GLY A 11 -23.39 -23.66 -42.98
CA GLY A 11 -23.17 -23.99 -41.59
C GLY A 11 -21.67 -24.03 -41.30
N LEU A 12 -21.01 -22.89 -41.09
CA LEU A 12 -19.75 -22.82 -40.35
C LEU A 12 -19.65 -21.51 -39.58
N SER A 13 -19.88 -21.67 -38.28
CA SER A 13 -19.50 -20.79 -37.20
C SER A 13 -18.00 -20.49 -37.25
N GLY A 14 -17.63 -19.22 -37.11
CA GLY A 14 -16.27 -18.70 -37.16
C GLY A 14 -16.36 -17.33 -37.84
N LEU A 15 -16.09 -16.21 -37.19
CA LEU A 15 -14.97 -15.98 -36.33
C LEU A 15 -15.42 -15.36 -35.00
N SER A 16 -15.09 -16.08 -33.93
CA SER A 16 -14.92 -15.52 -32.60
C SER A 16 -14.13 -14.22 -32.72
N CYS A 17 -14.80 -13.10 -32.49
CA CYS A 17 -14.18 -11.81 -32.29
C CYS A 17 -13.15 -12.02 -31.17
N GLY A 18 -11.88 -11.96 -31.56
CA GLY A 18 -10.75 -12.19 -30.68
C GLY A 18 -10.91 -11.31 -29.46
N ARG A 19 -11.25 -11.95 -28.34
CA ARG A 19 -11.05 -11.40 -27.00
C ARG A 19 -9.56 -11.12 -26.92
N LEU A 20 -9.17 -9.90 -27.29
CA LEU A 20 -7.92 -9.31 -26.88
C LEU A 20 -7.99 -9.35 -25.36
N LYS A 21 -7.45 -10.44 -24.80
CA LYS A 21 -7.09 -10.51 -23.41
C LYS A 21 -6.20 -9.29 -23.26
N ALA A 22 -6.74 -8.25 -22.65
CA ALA A 22 -5.94 -7.21 -22.04
C ALA A 22 -4.89 -8.01 -21.28
N LYS A 23 -3.68 -7.97 -21.82
CA LYS A 23 -2.48 -8.48 -21.19
C LYS A 23 -2.60 -7.85 -19.81
N ALA A 24 -2.81 -8.69 -18.79
CA ALA A 24 -2.68 -8.28 -17.41
C ALA A 24 -1.24 -7.82 -17.33
N GLU A 25 -1.06 -6.54 -17.66
CA GLU A 25 0.12 -5.75 -17.44
C GLU A 25 0.39 -5.99 -15.97
N GLU A 26 1.48 -6.73 -15.75
CA GLU A 26 1.97 -7.26 -14.50
C GLU A 26 1.50 -6.41 -13.32
N MET A 27 0.33 -6.75 -12.78
CA MET A 27 -0.29 -5.92 -11.77
C MET A 27 0.54 -6.13 -10.52
N ASN A 28 1.19 -5.05 -10.08
CA ASN A 28 2.12 -5.05 -8.97
C ASN A 28 1.58 -5.95 -7.84
N PRO A 29 2.37 -6.92 -7.34
CA PRO A 29 1.90 -7.90 -6.36
C PRO A 29 1.39 -7.26 -5.05
N VAL A 30 1.76 -6.01 -4.77
CA VAL A 30 1.24 -5.21 -3.65
C VAL A 30 -0.22 -4.84 -3.88
N LEU A 31 -0.60 -4.48 -5.10
CA LEU A 31 -2.00 -4.15 -5.44
C LEU A 31 -2.93 -5.35 -5.34
N GLN A 32 -2.41 -6.58 -5.39
CA GLN A 32 -3.18 -7.81 -5.22
C GLN A 32 -3.50 -8.12 -3.75
N GLN A 33 -2.83 -7.45 -2.80
CA GLN A 33 -3.00 -7.66 -1.35
C GLN A 33 -3.93 -6.64 -0.70
N ILE A 34 -4.42 -5.67 -1.47
CA ILE A 34 -5.31 -4.60 -1.00
C ILE A 34 -6.69 -4.69 -1.67
N THR A 35 -7.66 -3.97 -1.11
CA THR A 35 -9.00 -3.88 -1.69
C THR A 35 -8.97 -3.15 -3.05
N PRO A 36 -9.92 -3.44 -3.96
CA PRO A 36 -9.87 -2.95 -5.33
C PRO A 36 -9.98 -1.42 -5.44
N GLU A 37 -10.74 -0.78 -4.55
CA GLU A 37 -10.92 0.68 -4.54
C GLU A 37 -9.58 1.44 -4.36
N PRO A 38 -8.77 1.18 -3.31
CA PRO A 38 -7.46 1.83 -3.19
C PRO A 38 -6.47 1.40 -4.28
N ALA A 39 -6.57 0.18 -4.83
CA ALA A 39 -5.72 -0.22 -5.95
C ALA A 39 -5.97 0.65 -7.20
N GLU A 40 -7.23 0.94 -7.51
CA GLU A 40 -7.60 1.83 -8.63
C GLU A 40 -7.12 3.26 -8.39
N GLN A 41 -7.22 3.76 -7.15
CA GLN A 41 -6.71 5.08 -6.78
C GLN A 41 -5.20 5.18 -6.95
N LEU A 42 -4.43 4.17 -6.53
CA LEU A 42 -2.97 4.13 -6.68
C LEU A 42 -2.56 4.11 -8.16
N VAL A 43 -3.27 3.37 -9.01
CA VAL A 43 -3.04 3.37 -10.46
C VAL A 43 -3.34 4.74 -11.07
N ALA A 44 -4.43 5.39 -10.66
CA ALA A 44 -4.78 6.73 -11.13
C ALA A 44 -3.73 7.78 -10.73
N GLN A 45 -3.24 7.70 -9.48
CA GLN A 45 -2.20 8.60 -8.98
C GLN A 45 -0.86 8.37 -9.68
N ALA A 46 -0.41 7.11 -9.85
CA ALA A 46 0.81 6.81 -10.59
C ALA A 46 0.77 7.40 -12.01
N ARG A 47 -0.36 7.24 -12.71
CA ARG A 47 -0.57 7.83 -14.04
C ARG A 47 -0.57 9.35 -14.04
N ALA A 48 -1.20 9.99 -13.04
CA ALA A 48 -1.19 11.45 -12.91
C ALA A 48 0.23 12.00 -12.68
N HIS A 49 1.09 11.23 -12.03
CA HIS A 49 2.49 11.55 -11.80
C HIS A 49 3.41 11.15 -12.98
N GLY A 50 2.87 10.49 -14.02
CA GLY A 50 3.67 10.00 -15.15
C GLY A 50 4.63 8.87 -14.78
N LEU A 51 4.38 8.20 -13.64
CA LEU A 51 5.20 7.11 -13.10
C LEU A 51 4.52 5.77 -13.34
N SER A 52 5.32 4.70 -13.37
CA SER A 52 4.77 3.35 -13.19
C SER A 52 4.24 3.17 -11.76
N VAL A 53 3.33 2.21 -11.56
CA VAL A 53 2.80 1.89 -10.23
C VAL A 53 3.93 1.54 -9.26
N ASP A 54 4.91 0.75 -9.70
CA ASP A 54 6.09 0.38 -8.91
C ASP A 54 6.95 1.56 -8.49
N GLU A 55 7.18 2.52 -9.40
CA GLU A 55 7.95 3.74 -9.09
C GLU A 55 7.17 4.65 -8.15
N TYR A 56 5.87 4.79 -8.38
CA TYR A 56 5.00 5.57 -7.49
C TYR A 56 4.97 4.97 -6.07
N LEU A 57 4.86 3.65 -5.96
CA LEU A 57 4.91 2.96 -4.66
C LEU A 57 6.25 3.15 -3.95
N LYS A 58 7.38 3.12 -4.66
CA LYS A 58 8.70 3.40 -4.06
C LYS A 58 8.85 4.83 -3.56
N ASP A 59 8.16 5.79 -4.20
CA ASP A 59 8.21 7.20 -3.81
C ASP A 59 7.35 7.48 -2.56
N ILE A 60 6.15 6.88 -2.48
CA ILE A 60 5.23 7.12 -1.37
C ILE A 60 5.45 6.22 -0.17
N LEU A 61 6.05 5.04 -0.36
CA LEU A 61 6.34 4.13 0.75
C LEU A 61 7.62 4.60 1.45
N PRO A 62 7.59 4.77 2.78
CA PRO A 62 8.79 5.05 3.53
C PRO A 62 9.77 3.90 3.31
N ASP A 63 11.04 4.25 3.16
CA ASP A 63 12.12 3.29 2.98
C ASP A 63 12.19 2.39 4.22
N THR A 64 11.61 1.19 4.12
CA THR A 64 11.48 0.25 5.25
C THR A 64 12.83 -0.30 5.70
N ASN A 65 13.89 -0.05 4.94
CA ASN A 65 15.28 -0.29 5.33
C ASN A 65 15.87 0.81 6.21
N ARG A 66 15.16 1.91 6.47
CA ARG A 66 15.52 2.81 7.57
C ARG A 66 15.23 2.09 8.88
N HIS A 67 16.21 1.34 9.33
CA HIS A 67 16.30 1.04 10.74
C HIS A 67 16.33 2.37 11.49
N PRO A 68 15.53 2.53 12.56
CA PRO A 68 15.78 3.62 13.48
C PRO A 68 17.26 3.52 13.87
N GLU A 69 17.97 4.65 13.83
CA GLU A 69 19.36 4.70 14.27
C GLU A 69 19.43 4.02 15.63
N GLN A 70 20.12 2.88 15.68
CA GLN A 70 20.21 2.10 16.91
C GLN A 70 21.15 2.84 17.84
N LEU A 71 20.59 3.49 18.85
CA LEU A 71 21.37 4.02 19.95
C LEU A 71 22.16 2.88 20.58
N SER A 72 23.45 3.10 20.80
CA SER A 72 24.24 2.24 21.65
C SER A 72 23.71 2.30 23.08
N SER A 73 23.96 1.25 23.87
CA SER A 73 23.57 1.23 25.28
C SER A 73 24.12 2.43 26.05
N ALA A 74 25.34 2.87 25.73
CA ALA A 74 25.96 4.03 26.37
C ALA A 74 25.23 5.35 26.05
N GLU A 75 24.73 5.52 24.82
CA GLU A 75 23.93 6.69 24.44
C GLU A 75 22.56 6.68 25.14
N VAL A 76 21.96 5.50 25.29
CA VAL A 76 20.72 5.35 26.06
C VAL A 76 20.95 5.72 27.53
N ASP A 77 22.01 5.20 28.14
CA ASP A 77 22.36 5.49 29.53
C ASP A 77 22.58 6.99 29.75
N GLN A 78 23.31 7.65 28.84
CA GLN A 78 23.52 9.09 28.90
C GLN A 78 22.20 9.87 28.86
N ILE A 79 21.28 9.51 27.96
CA ILE A 79 19.97 10.17 27.86
C ILE A 79 19.16 9.97 29.14
N LEU A 80 19.22 8.78 29.74
CA LEU A 80 18.51 8.49 30.99
C LEU A 80 19.09 9.29 32.17
N ASP A 81 20.40 9.46 32.22
CA ASP A 81 21.07 10.29 33.24
C ASP A 81 20.65 11.77 33.08
N GLU A 82 20.67 12.30 31.85
CA GLU A 82 20.23 13.68 31.56
C GLU A 82 18.73 13.90 31.92
N LEU A 83 17.86 12.92 31.66
CA LEU A 83 16.46 12.98 32.05
C LEU A 83 16.28 12.93 33.58
N ALA A 84 17.12 12.17 34.28
CA ALA A 84 17.07 12.04 35.73
C ALA A 84 17.49 13.35 36.43
N GLU A 85 18.50 14.06 35.91
CA GLU A 85 18.94 15.35 36.44
C GLU A 85 17.80 16.40 36.46
N GLY A 86 16.88 16.36 35.49
CA GLY A 86 15.72 17.25 35.45
C GLY A 86 14.52 16.82 36.32
N SER A 87 14.59 15.64 36.97
CA SER A 87 13.42 15.01 37.61
C SER A 87 13.20 15.40 39.09
N GLU A 88 14.16 16.11 39.68
CA GLU A 88 14.21 16.50 41.10
C GLU A 88 13.04 17.38 41.58
N HIS A 89 12.30 17.98 40.65
CA HIS A 89 11.15 18.84 40.93
C HIS A 89 9.83 18.30 40.40
N LEU A 90 9.78 17.02 39.99
CA LEU A 90 8.55 16.43 39.51
C LEU A 90 7.54 16.26 40.66
N PRO A 91 6.27 16.64 40.45
CA PRO A 91 5.24 16.41 41.44
C PRO A 91 5.01 14.92 41.65
N ALA A 92 4.68 14.53 42.89
CA ALA A 92 4.28 13.17 43.19
C ALA A 92 3.03 12.81 42.38
N LEU A 93 2.97 11.55 41.92
CA LEU A 93 1.80 11.06 41.21
C LEU A 93 0.58 10.98 42.15
N PRO A 94 -0.64 11.24 41.64
CA PRO A 94 -1.87 11.03 42.39
C PRO A 94 -1.99 9.58 42.89
N PRO A 95 -2.62 9.35 44.06
CA PRO A 95 -2.76 8.00 44.63
C PRO A 95 -3.64 7.05 43.81
N ASN A 96 -4.42 7.60 42.88
CA ASN A 96 -5.29 6.86 41.96
C ASN A 96 -4.74 6.81 40.53
N PHE A 97 -3.50 7.27 40.29
CA PHE A 97 -2.88 7.20 38.98
C PHE A 97 -2.77 5.74 38.54
N SER A 98 -3.32 5.44 37.36
CA SER A 98 -3.36 4.09 36.81
C SER A 98 -2.88 4.08 35.36
N ARG A 99 -2.76 2.86 34.81
CA ARG A 99 -2.36 2.66 33.42
C ARG A 99 -3.35 3.31 32.46
N GLU A 100 -4.64 3.29 32.81
CA GLU A 100 -5.72 3.88 32.03
C GLU A 100 -5.52 5.39 31.81
N ASP A 101 -4.94 6.11 32.79
CA ASP A 101 -4.65 7.55 32.66
C ASP A 101 -3.60 7.85 31.56
N ILE A 102 -2.70 6.90 31.26
CA ILE A 102 -1.67 7.04 30.22
C ILE A 102 -2.28 6.84 28.82
N TYR A 103 -3.28 5.96 28.70
CA TYR A 103 -3.87 5.58 27.41
C TYR A 103 -5.23 6.23 27.13
N ALA A 104 -5.71 7.10 28.02
CA ALA A 104 -7.02 7.73 27.90
C ALA A 104 -7.23 8.51 26.59
N ASP A 105 -6.15 8.97 25.94
CA ASP A 105 -6.17 9.72 24.67
C ASP A 105 -6.10 8.83 23.41
N HIS A 106 -5.89 7.52 23.58
CA HIS A 106 -5.67 6.57 22.47
C HIS A 106 -6.80 5.54 22.31
N GLY A 107 -8.03 5.92 22.67
CA GLY A 107 -9.23 5.07 22.61
C GLY A 107 -9.96 5.07 21.27
#